data_AF-A0A5C9A5N2-F1
#
_entry.id   AF-A0A5C9A5N2-F1
#
_cell.length_a   1.000
_cell.length_b   1.000
_cell.length_c   1.000
_cell.angle_alpha   90.00
_cell.angle_beta   90.00
_cell.angle_gamma   90.00
#
_symmetry.space_group_name_H-M   'P 1'
#
loop_
_entity.id
_entity.type
_entity.pdbx_description
1 polymer ?
#
loop_
_entity_poly.entity_id
_entity_poly.type
_entity_poly.pdbx_seq_one_letter_code
_entity_poly.pdbx_strand_id
1 'polypeptide(L)'
;MNEDVGQGQQHQDQDQDQSVPDLAALIDNKTLYFDPDDKANGSLYLCLDAPEEGNVPGFIARAREAGLWSGAPPKCVEDNQKSAYKSQLELLDVYQGRIVGEDIVLARCNHPAFPSDERRWNEWKSLARQFADAPTA
;
A
#
# COMPACT_ATOMS: atom_id res chain seq x y z
N MET A 1 -26.82 -19.84 -55.51
CA MET A 1 -26.48 -18.50 -55.00
C MET A 1 -26.55 -18.61 -53.49
N ASN A 2 -25.40 -18.88 -52.87
CA ASN A 2 -25.28 -19.00 -51.42
C ASN A 2 -24.24 -17.95 -51.00
N GLU A 3 -24.68 -16.97 -50.23
CA GLU A 3 -23.86 -16.03 -49.44
C GLU A 3 -24.27 -16.37 -48.00
N ASP A 4 -23.45 -17.05 -47.18
CA ASP A 4 -22.23 -16.59 -46.51
C ASP A 4 -22.32 -15.15 -45.99
N VAL A 5 -22.72 -15.01 -44.72
CA VAL A 5 -22.24 -13.94 -43.84
C VAL A 5 -22.11 -14.49 -42.42
N GLY A 6 -20.87 -14.86 -42.08
CA GLY A 6 -20.14 -14.34 -40.92
C GLY A 6 -20.82 -14.33 -39.56
N GLN A 7 -20.42 -15.30 -38.73
CA GLN A 7 -20.44 -15.22 -37.27
C GLN A 7 -19.58 -14.04 -36.77
N GLY A 8 -20.01 -13.43 -35.67
CA GLY A 8 -19.26 -12.41 -34.95
C GLY A 8 -19.78 -12.21 -33.53
N GLN A 9 -19.84 -13.28 -32.74
CA GLN A 9 -19.94 -13.17 -31.29
C GLN A 9 -18.58 -12.70 -30.75
N GLN A 10 -18.48 -11.45 -30.30
CA GLN A 10 -17.36 -11.02 -29.48
C GLN A 10 -17.75 -11.22 -28.02
N HIS A 11 -17.27 -12.34 -27.46
CA HIS A 11 -16.98 -12.45 -26.04
C HIS A 11 -15.97 -11.34 -25.68
N GLN A 12 -16.31 -10.48 -24.72
CA GLN A 12 -15.30 -9.70 -24.01
C GLN A 12 -14.84 -10.56 -22.85
N ASP A 13 -13.72 -11.23 -23.08
CA ASP A 13 -12.90 -11.86 -22.06
C ASP A 13 -12.34 -10.80 -21.09
N GLN A 14 -12.14 -11.28 -19.87
CA GLN A 14 -11.72 -10.58 -18.68
C GLN A 14 -10.23 -10.22 -18.77
N ASP A 15 -9.87 -8.97 -18.48
CA ASP A 15 -8.54 -8.61 -17.99
C ASP A 15 -8.72 -8.05 -16.57
N GLN A 16 -8.63 -8.94 -15.57
CA GLN A 16 -8.33 -8.53 -14.20
C GLN A 16 -6.86 -8.11 -14.18
N ASP A 17 -6.64 -6.88 -14.57
CA ASP A 17 -5.35 -6.22 -14.53
C ASP A 17 -4.86 -6.20 -13.07
N GLN A 18 -3.90 -7.07 -12.75
CA GLN A 18 -3.14 -7.01 -11.50
C GLN A 18 -2.16 -5.83 -11.52
N SER A 19 -2.63 -4.65 -11.92
CA SER A 19 -1.86 -3.41 -11.85
C SER A 19 -1.52 -3.11 -10.40
N VAL A 20 -0.24 -2.85 -10.17
CA VAL A 20 0.22 -2.20 -8.95
C VAL A 20 -0.62 -0.92 -8.81
N PRO A 21 -1.34 -0.74 -7.68
CA PRO A 21 -2.23 0.40 -7.54
C PRO A 21 -1.44 1.70 -7.67
N ASP A 22 -1.93 2.60 -8.52
CA ASP A 22 -1.36 3.94 -8.61
C ASP A 22 -1.55 4.68 -7.27
N LEU A 23 -0.71 5.70 -7.05
CA LEU A 23 -0.71 6.42 -5.77
C LEU A 23 -2.05 7.10 -5.48
N ALA A 24 -2.73 7.60 -6.51
CA ALA A 24 -4.00 8.29 -6.33
C ALA A 24 -5.07 7.31 -5.86
N ALA A 25 -5.12 6.11 -6.45
CA ALA A 25 -6.00 5.02 -6.05
C ALA A 25 -5.73 4.54 -4.62
N LEU A 26 -4.45 4.47 -4.20
CA LEU A 26 -4.12 4.18 -2.80
C LEU A 26 -4.65 5.27 -1.86
N ILE A 27 -4.40 6.54 -2.17
CA ILE A 27 -4.82 7.66 -1.34
C ILE A 27 -6.36 7.80 -1.27
N ASP A 28 -7.06 7.52 -2.36
CA ASP A 28 -8.52 7.66 -2.41
C ASP A 28 -9.25 6.54 -1.68
N ASN A 29 -8.78 5.30 -1.84
CA ASN A 29 -9.52 4.12 -1.43
C ASN A 29 -9.04 3.53 -0.12
N LYS A 30 -7.87 3.94 0.39
CA LYS A 30 -7.26 3.36 1.60
C LYS A 30 -6.92 4.43 2.63
N THR A 31 -6.87 4.01 3.89
CA THR A 31 -6.29 4.81 4.97
C THR A 31 -4.78 4.65 4.95
N LEU A 32 -4.05 5.75 4.73
CA LEU A 32 -2.58 5.76 4.72
C LEU A 32 -2.06 6.13 6.10
N TYR A 33 -1.39 5.19 6.75
CA TYR A 33 -0.71 5.37 8.02
C TYR A 33 0.78 5.65 7.86
N PHE A 34 1.31 6.55 8.68
CA PHE A 34 2.75 6.85 8.74
C PHE A 34 3.22 7.09 10.18
N ASP A 35 4.52 6.93 10.38
CA ASP A 35 5.21 7.19 11.64
C ASP A 35 5.64 8.66 11.72
N PRO A 36 5.06 9.48 12.62
CA PRO A 36 5.39 10.90 12.67
C PRO A 36 6.77 11.20 13.28
N ASP A 37 7.36 10.26 14.04
CA ASP A 37 8.56 10.51 14.85
C ASP A 37 9.83 9.84 14.27
N ASP A 38 9.69 8.92 13.32
CA ASP A 38 10.83 8.33 12.61
C ASP A 38 10.97 8.91 11.19
N LYS A 39 11.97 9.76 10.99
CA LYS A 39 12.27 10.37 9.68
C LYS A 39 12.64 9.33 8.62
N ALA A 40 13.18 8.17 8.99
CA ALA A 40 13.48 7.11 8.03
C ALA A 40 12.19 6.49 7.44
N ASN A 41 11.05 6.67 8.11
CA ASN A 41 9.72 6.28 7.64
C ASN A 41 8.98 7.43 6.93
N GLY A 42 9.58 8.62 6.78
CA GLY A 42 8.89 9.84 6.32
C GLY A 42 8.29 9.77 4.91
N SER A 43 8.63 8.75 4.13
CA SER A 43 8.07 8.44 2.81
C SER A 43 7.57 6.99 2.69
N LEU A 44 7.33 6.32 3.83
CA LEU A 44 6.80 4.97 3.88
C LEU A 44 5.40 5.00 4.49
N TYR A 45 4.48 4.31 3.84
CA TYR A 45 3.07 4.31 4.22
C TYR A 45 2.55 2.89 4.34
N LEU A 46 1.76 2.64 5.38
CA LEU A 46 0.91 1.45 5.52
C LEU A 46 -0.50 1.82 5.07
N CYS A 47 -0.98 1.21 4.00
CA CYS A 47 -2.29 1.44 3.44
C CYS A 47 -3.22 0.26 3.79
N LEU A 48 -4.36 0.57 4.39
CA LEU A 48 -5.36 -0.42 4.83
C LEU A 48 -6.75 -0.02 4.34
N ASP A 49 -7.59 -1.02 4.11
CA ASP A 49 -9.03 -0.78 3.97
C ASP A 49 -9.60 -0.44 5.35
N ALA A 50 -10.48 0.55 5.39
CA ALA A 50 -11.12 1.17 6.57
C ALA A 50 -10.84 0.43 7.92
N PRO A 51 -9.83 0.85 8.68
CA PRO A 51 -9.43 0.18 9.91
C PRO A 51 -10.51 0.36 10.98
N GLU A 52 -10.65 -0.64 11.85
CA GLU A 52 -11.49 -0.49 13.04
C GLU A 52 -10.94 0.63 13.94
N GLU A 53 -11.79 1.59 14.30
CA GLU A 53 -11.39 2.73 15.12
C GLU A 53 -10.72 2.28 16.43
N GLY A 54 -9.54 2.82 16.70
CA GLY A 54 -8.79 2.56 17.93
C GLY A 54 -7.92 1.30 17.93
N ASN A 55 -7.93 0.50 16.86
CA ASN A 55 -7.01 -0.63 16.73
C ASN A 55 -5.68 -0.19 16.08
N VAL A 56 -4.56 -0.61 16.64
CA VAL A 56 -3.25 -0.44 15.99
C VAL A 56 -3.09 -1.59 15.01
N PRO A 57 -2.89 -1.33 13.71
CA PRO A 57 -2.70 -2.38 12.72
C PRO A 57 -1.61 -3.39 13.14
N GLY A 58 -1.84 -4.67 12.87
CA GLY A 58 -0.96 -5.75 13.28
C GLY A 58 0.47 -5.57 12.76
N PHE A 59 0.63 -5.05 11.54
CA PHE A 59 1.93 -4.71 10.99
C PHE A 59 2.66 -3.63 11.79
N ILE A 60 1.97 -2.58 12.27
CA ILE A 60 2.60 -1.52 13.08
C ILE A 60 3.08 -2.08 14.42
N ALA A 61 2.31 -2.97 15.03
CA ALA A 61 2.74 -3.64 16.26
C ALA A 61 4.04 -4.43 16.03
N ARG A 62 4.13 -5.21 14.94
CA ARG A 62 5.36 -5.93 14.57
C ARG A 62 6.52 -5.00 14.21
N ALA A 63 6.24 -3.90 13.52
CA ALA A 63 7.26 -2.92 13.16
C ALA A 63 7.85 -2.25 14.40
N ARG A 64 7.04 -1.98 15.43
CA ARG A 64 7.52 -1.48 16.73
C ARG A 64 8.41 -2.49 17.44
N GLU A 65 8.01 -3.76 17.51
CA GLU A 65 8.82 -4.84 18.10
C GLU A 65 10.19 -4.97 17.41
N ALA A 66 10.23 -4.74 16.09
CA ALA A 66 11.46 -4.76 15.30
C ALA A 66 12.27 -3.45 15.32
N GLY A 67 11.79 -2.41 16.02
CA GLY A 67 12.43 -1.08 16.04
C GLY A 67 12.37 -0.32 14.70
N LEU A 68 11.46 -0.72 13.81
CA LEU A 68 11.22 -0.12 12.49
C LEU A 68 10.09 0.91 12.51
N TRP A 69 9.37 1.02 13.62
CA TRP A 69 8.36 2.05 13.91
C TRP A 69 8.58 2.55 15.33
N SER A 70 8.41 3.85 15.54
CA SER A 70 8.57 4.52 16.82
C SER A 70 7.50 4.13 17.86
N GLY A 71 7.68 4.55 19.11
CA GLY A 71 6.64 4.42 20.12
C GLY A 71 5.43 5.33 19.90
N ALA A 72 5.50 6.27 18.94
CA ALA A 72 4.45 7.27 18.73
C ALA A 72 3.17 6.64 18.16
N PRO A 73 1.99 7.17 18.50
CA PRO A 73 0.74 6.78 17.84
C PRO A 73 0.83 6.98 16.32
N PRO A 74 0.35 6.02 15.52
CA PRO A 74 0.35 6.18 14.07
C PRO A 74 -0.57 7.34 13.68
N LYS A 75 -0.18 8.11 12.66
CA LYS A 75 -1.03 9.15 12.05
C LYS A 75 -1.52 8.70 10.70
N CYS A 76 -2.66 9.22 10.27
CA CYS A 76 -3.21 8.97 8.96
C CYS A 76 -3.27 10.26 8.11
N VAL A 77 -3.29 10.08 6.79
CA VAL A 77 -3.59 11.16 5.84
C VAL A 77 -5.09 11.45 5.88
N GLU A 78 -5.45 12.63 6.34
CA GLU A 78 -6.85 13.07 6.41
C GLU A 78 -7.41 13.43 5.03
N ASP A 79 -8.73 13.41 4.86
CA ASP A 79 -9.39 13.69 3.57
C ASP A 79 -9.02 15.07 3.00
N ASN A 80 -8.87 16.08 3.86
CA ASN A 80 -8.43 17.43 3.47
C ASN A 80 -6.95 17.50 3.01
N GLN A 81 -6.14 16.47 3.29
CA GLN A 81 -4.73 16.38 2.93
C GLN A 81 -4.49 15.53 1.67
N LYS A 82 -5.44 14.68 1.28
CA LYS A 82 -5.31 13.74 0.14
C LYS A 82 -4.81 14.40 -1.14
N SER A 83 -5.39 15.54 -1.52
CA SER A 83 -5.01 16.27 -2.74
C SER A 83 -3.54 16.75 -2.72
N ALA A 84 -3.06 17.19 -1.56
CA ALA A 84 -1.68 17.62 -1.39
C ALA A 84 -0.72 16.43 -1.52
N TYR A 85 -1.03 15.31 -0.87
CA TYR A 85 -0.23 14.09 -0.94
C TYR A 85 -0.11 13.57 -2.37
N LYS A 86 -1.22 13.49 -3.12
CA LYS A 86 -1.20 13.08 -4.54
C LYS A 86 -0.32 13.96 -5.42
N SER A 87 -0.19 15.25 -5.08
CA SER A 87 0.56 16.21 -5.89
C SER A 87 2.04 16.28 -5.52
N GLN A 88 2.40 15.87 -4.29
CA GLN A 88 3.74 16.06 -3.72
C GLN A 88 4.54 14.77 -3.61
N LEU A 89 3.87 13.62 -3.63
CA LEU A 89 4.49 12.31 -3.51
C LEU A 89 4.68 11.68 -4.88
N GLU A 90 5.85 11.08 -5.05
CA GLU A 90 6.17 10.19 -6.18
C GLU A 90 6.16 8.76 -5.65
N LEU A 91 5.29 7.89 -6.18
CA LEU A 91 5.29 6.47 -5.80
C LEU A 91 6.48 5.76 -6.45
N LEU A 92 7.31 5.10 -5.64
CA LEU A 92 8.51 4.41 -6.07
C LEU A 92 8.36 2.88 -6.11
N ASP A 93 7.73 2.30 -5.08
CA ASP A 93 7.57 0.85 -4.96
C ASP A 93 6.35 0.53 -4.10
N VAL A 94 5.78 -0.66 -4.29
CA VAL A 94 4.65 -1.17 -3.52
C VAL A 94 4.91 -2.62 -3.15
N TYR A 95 4.56 -2.98 -1.91
CA TYR A 95 4.48 -4.36 -1.48
C TYR A 95 3.05 -4.64 -1.01
N GLN A 96 2.39 -5.61 -1.62
CA GLN A 96 1.06 -6.04 -1.23
C GLN A 96 1.10 -7.49 -0.75
N GLY A 97 0.33 -7.77 0.30
CA GLY A 97 0.13 -9.13 0.76
C GLY A 97 -0.75 -9.18 2.00
N ARG A 98 -1.20 -10.39 2.32
CA ARG A 98 -1.87 -10.66 3.58
C ARG A 98 -0.83 -10.84 4.68
N ILE A 99 -0.78 -9.91 5.62
CA ILE A 99 0.26 -9.81 6.64
C ILE A 99 -0.40 -9.72 8.01
N VAL A 100 -0.03 -10.62 8.93
CA VAL A 100 -0.70 -10.75 10.25
C VAL A 100 -2.23 -10.93 10.08
N GLY A 101 -2.66 -11.64 9.03
CA GLY A 101 -4.07 -11.89 8.73
C GLY A 101 -4.83 -10.75 8.05
N GLU A 102 -4.20 -9.59 7.84
CA GLU A 102 -4.80 -8.38 7.24
C GLU A 102 -4.31 -8.20 5.80
N ASP A 103 -5.21 -7.82 4.88
CA ASP A 103 -4.82 -7.40 3.53
C ASP A 103 -4.25 -5.98 3.57
N ILE A 104 -2.92 -5.87 3.44
CA ILE A 104 -2.24 -4.59 3.57
C ILE A 104 -1.47 -4.26 2.29
N VAL A 105 -1.32 -2.97 2.05
CA VAL A 105 -0.42 -2.46 1.01
C VAL A 105 0.61 -1.55 1.69
N LEU A 106 1.89 -1.88 1.56
CA LEU A 106 2.98 -0.99 1.95
C LEU A 106 3.39 -0.18 0.72
N ALA A 107 3.42 1.14 0.84
CA ALA A 107 3.82 2.03 -0.24
C ALA A 107 5.10 2.77 0.14
N ARG A 108 6.08 2.72 -0.76
CA ARG A 108 7.27 3.55 -0.72
C ARG A 108 7.09 4.70 -1.69
N CYS A 109 7.06 5.90 -1.17
CA CYS A 109 7.05 7.12 -1.98
C CYS A 109 8.40 7.84 -1.89
N ASN A 110 8.49 8.97 -2.56
CA ASN A 110 9.50 9.99 -2.38
C ASN A 110 8.82 11.33 -2.13
N HIS A 111 9.41 12.14 -1.24
CA HIS A 111 8.98 13.51 -0.98
C HIS A 111 10.21 14.43 -0.95
N PRO A 112 10.16 15.64 -1.55
CA PRO A 112 11.32 16.54 -1.59
C PRO A 112 11.91 16.88 -0.21
N ALA A 113 11.08 16.99 0.82
CA ALA A 113 11.52 17.29 2.19
C ALA A 113 11.84 16.04 3.03
N PHE A 114 11.35 14.87 2.61
CA PHE A 114 11.48 13.61 3.34
C PHE A 114 11.84 12.52 2.35
N PRO A 115 13.08 12.48 1.84
CA PRO A 115 13.47 11.56 0.80
C PRO A 115 13.30 10.11 1.25
N SER A 116 12.99 9.25 0.29
CA SER A 116 12.80 7.82 0.55
C SER A 116 14.09 7.12 1.00
N ASP A 117 14.03 6.32 2.06
CA ASP A 117 15.14 5.49 2.52
C ASP A 117 15.00 4.06 1.98
N GLU A 118 15.88 3.68 1.05
CA GLU A 118 15.88 2.34 0.45
C GLU A 118 16.19 1.23 1.46
N ARG A 119 17.11 1.48 2.39
CA ARG A 119 17.46 0.49 3.40
C ARG A 119 16.26 0.24 4.30
N ARG A 120 15.61 1.30 4.79
CA ARG A 120 14.42 1.16 5.64
C ARG A 120 13.28 0.46 4.90
N TRP A 121 13.10 0.75 3.62
CA TRP A 121 12.14 0.04 2.78
C TRP A 121 12.41 -1.47 2.70
N ASN A 122 13.66 -1.86 2.52
CA ASN A 122 14.03 -3.27 2.48
C ASN A 122 13.85 -3.96 3.84
N GLU A 123 14.07 -3.25 4.95
CA GLU A 123 13.75 -3.73 6.30
C GLU A 123 12.23 -3.97 6.46
N TRP A 124 11.38 -3.03 5.98
CA TRP A 124 9.92 -3.20 5.95
C TRP A 124 9.48 -4.41 5.14
N LYS A 125 10.00 -4.58 3.91
CA LYS A 125 9.68 -5.75 3.08
C LYS A 125 10.13 -7.07 3.72
N SER A 126 11.28 -7.05 4.40
CA SER A 126 11.78 -8.23 5.10
C SER A 126 10.90 -8.60 6.30
N LEU A 127 10.42 -7.60 7.04
CA LEU A 127 9.44 -7.81 8.11
C LEU A 127 8.11 -8.33 7.56
N ALA A 128 7.58 -7.68 6.52
CA ALA A 128 6.36 -8.06 5.84
C ALA A 128 6.35 -9.54 5.43
N ARG A 129 7.44 -10.01 4.81
CA ARG A 129 7.60 -11.41 4.40
C ARG A 129 7.66 -12.40 5.57
N GLN A 130 8.19 -12.00 6.73
CA GLN A 130 8.24 -12.85 7.92
C GLN A 130 6.85 -13.12 8.49
N PHE A 131 5.91 -12.19 8.28
CA PHE A 131 4.54 -12.25 8.79
C PHE A 131 3.49 -12.39 7.68
N ALA A 132 3.94 -12.64 6.46
CA ALA A 132 3.04 -12.91 5.35
C ALA A 132 2.41 -14.29 5.56
N ASP A 133 1.09 -14.37 5.36
CA ASP A 133 0.41 -15.66 5.36
C ASP A 133 0.95 -16.53 4.22
N ALA A 134 1.03 -17.84 4.45
CA ALA A 134 1.34 -18.77 3.37
C ALA A 134 0.30 -18.61 2.26
N PRO A 135 0.69 -18.65 0.98
CA PRO A 135 -0.28 -18.61 -0.11
C PRO A 135 -1.29 -19.73 0.11
N THR A 136 -2.57 -19.37 0.22
CA THR A 136 -3.66 -20.34 0.28
C THR A 136 -3.63 -21.12 -1.04
N ALA A 137 -3.24 -22.39 -0.97
CA ALA A 137 -3.14 -23.30 -2.12
C ALA A 137 -4.51 -23.61 -2.73
#